data_AF-A0A7Y8GMX1-F1
#
_entry.id   AF-A0A7Y8GMX1-F1
#
_cell.length_a   1.000
_cell.length_b   1.000
_cell.length_c   1.000
_cell.angle_alpha   90.00
_cell.angle_beta   90.00
_cell.angle_gamma   90.00
#
_symmetry.space_group_name_H-M   'P 1'
#
loop_
_entity.id
_entity.type
_entity.pdbx_description
1 polymer ?
#
loop_
_entity_poly.entity_id
_entity_poly.type
_entity_poly.pdbx_seq_one_letter_code
_entity_poly.pdbx_strand_id
1 'polypeptide(L)' 'MTRDYYLKVAEAKAAYAAALRVEADAESMVDHEELAETLRRFASQWDVLAASYRASADQADAA' A
#
# COMPACT_ATOMS: atom_id res chain seq x y z
N MET A 1 -13.86 -10.61 -13.04
CA MET A 1 -12.57 -9.92 -12.79
C MET A 1 -11.48 -10.98 -12.79
N THR A 2 -10.33 -10.77 -13.46
CA THR A 2 -9.31 -11.83 -13.62
C THR A 2 -8.26 -11.78 -12.51
N ARG A 3 -7.56 -12.90 -12.24
CA ARG A 3 -6.41 -12.97 -11.32
C ARG A 3 -5.37 -11.87 -11.59
N ASP A 4 -5.04 -11.66 -12.86
CA ASP A 4 -4.09 -10.62 -13.32
C ASP A 4 -4.52 -9.21 -12.91
N TYR A 5 -5.81 -8.89 -12.98
CA TYR A 5 -6.32 -7.61 -12.50
C TYR A 5 -6.03 -7.40 -11.01
N TYR A 6 -6.32 -8.41 -10.17
CA TYR A 6 -6.12 -8.30 -8.73
C TYR A 6 -4.65 -8.11 -8.36
N LEU A 7 -3.74 -8.80 -9.05
CA LEU A 7 -2.30 -8.66 -8.83
C LEU A 7 -1.81 -7.27 -9.20
N LYS A 8 -2.19 -6.74 -10.38
CA LYS A 8 -1.82 -5.37 -10.79
C LYS A 8 -2.28 -4.31 -9.80
N VAL A 9 -3.50 -4.45 -9.28
CA VAL A 9 -4.02 -3.51 -8.28
C VAL A 9 -3.28 -3.67 -6.94
N ALA A 10 -2.99 -4.89 -6.51
CA ALA A 10 -2.20 -5.13 -5.30
C ALA A 10 -0.80 -4.52 -5.39
N GLU A 11 -0.12 -4.67 -6.53
CA GLU A 11 1.19 -4.09 -6.79
C GLU A 11 1.16 -2.56 -6.76
N ALA A 12 0.18 -1.94 -7.43
CA ALA A 12 0.02 -0.49 -7.43
C ALA A 12 -0.21 0.07 -6.01
N LYS A 13 -1.01 -0.62 -5.19
CA LYS A 13 -1.26 -0.23 -3.80
C LYS A 13 -0.02 -0.36 -2.93
N ALA A 14 0.74 -1.46 -3.09
CA ALA A 14 2.00 -1.65 -2.38
C ALA A 14 3.05 -0.59 -2.76
N ALA A 15 3.13 -0.23 -4.05
CA ALA A 15 4.01 0.84 -4.51
C ALA A 15 3.64 2.20 -3.91
N TYR A 16 2.34 2.50 -3.79
CA TYR A 16 1.88 3.72 -3.15
C TYR A 16 2.19 3.75 -1.65
N ALA A 17 2.01 2.62 -0.94
CA ALA A 17 2.39 2.48 0.46
C ALA A 17 3.91 2.72 0.66
N ALA A 18 4.75 2.20 -0.24
CA ALA A 18 6.18 2.43 -0.20
C ALA A 18 6.54 3.91 -0.41
N ALA A 19 5.91 4.59 -1.38
CA ALA A 19 6.12 6.01 -1.63
C ALA A 19 5.77 6.88 -0.42
N LEU A 20 4.66 6.57 0.27
CA LEU A 20 4.27 7.28 1.50
C LEU A 20 5.27 7.13 2.63
N ARG A 21 5.93 5.96 2.75
CA ARG A 21 6.98 5.74 3.75
C ARG A 21 8.23 6.55 3.43
N VAL A 22 8.64 6.56 2.17
CA VAL A 22 9.78 7.38 1.72
C VAL A 22 9.56 8.85 2.06
N GLU A 23 8.35 9.37 1.82
CA GLU A 23 8.00 10.74 2.19
C GLU A 23 8.01 10.93 3.71
N ALA A 24 7.39 10.02 4.47
CA ALA A 24 7.32 10.12 5.93
C ALA A 24 8.69 10.07 6.62
N ASP A 25 9.66 9.39 6.01
CA ASP A 25 11.01 9.20 6.54
C ASP A 25 12.02 10.20 5.93
N ALA A 26 11.55 11.15 5.10
CA ALA A 26 12.39 12.19 4.53
C ALA A 26 12.92 13.14 5.63
N GLU A 27 14.16 13.62 5.47
CA GLU A 27 14.78 14.55 6.42
C GLU A 27 13.95 15.84 6.62
N SER A 28 13.27 16.30 5.57
CA SER A 28 12.36 17.46 5.65
C SER A 28 11.15 17.24 6.57
N MET A 29 10.84 16.00 6.95
CA MET A 29 9.73 15.68 7.85
C MET A 29 10.10 15.70 9.34
N VAL A 30 11.36 15.97 9.70
CA VAL A 30 11.81 16.00 11.11
C VAL A 30 11.01 17.00 11.95
N ASP A 31 10.72 18.19 11.41
CA ASP A 31 9.91 19.21 12.08
C ASP A 31 8.40 19.05 11.84
N HIS A 32 7.98 17.97 11.15
CA HIS A 32 6.61 17.68 10.75
C HIS A 32 6.15 16.29 11.21
N GLU A 33 6.44 15.94 12.46
CA GLU A 33 6.19 14.61 13.03
C GLU A 33 4.73 14.13 12.87
N GLU A 34 3.74 15.00 13.09
CA GLU A 34 2.32 14.66 12.93
C GLU A 34 1.96 14.30 11.49
N LEU A 35 2.55 15.00 10.52
CA LEU A 35 2.36 14.71 9.09
C LEU A 35 3.04 13.38 8.73
N ALA A 36 4.28 13.18 9.18
CA ALA A 36 4.99 11.92 9.00
C ALA A 36 4.21 10.73 9.58
N GLU A 37 3.64 10.87 10.78
CA GLU A 37 2.80 9.84 11.39
C GLU A 37 1.54 9.57 10.56
N THR A 38 0.90 10.62 10.04
CA THR A 38 -0.28 10.49 9.16
C THR A 38 0.07 9.72 7.88
N LEU A 39 1.20 10.03 7.25
CA LEU A 39 1.68 9.33 6.06
C LEU A 39 1.96 7.85 6.35
N ARG A 40 2.58 7.52 7.50
CA ARG A 40 2.79 6.13 7.94
C ARG A 40 1.48 5.39 8.17
N ARG A 41 0.48 6.04 8.76
CA ARG A 41 -0.88 5.48 8.95
C ARG A 41 -1.58 5.22 7.62
N PHE A 42 -1.43 6.10 6.64
CA PHE A 42 -1.95 5.84 5.30
C PHE A 42 -1.21 4.70 4.61
N ALA A 43 0.12 4.64 4.71
CA ALA A 43 0.90 3.54 4.15
C ALA A 43 0.42 2.18 4.67
N SER A 44 0.13 2.06 5.98
CA SER A 44 -0.39 0.80 6.55
C SER A 44 -1.78 0.43 6.03
N GLN A 45 -2.67 1.40 5.83
CA GLN A 45 -3.99 1.16 5.21
C GLN A 45 -3.85 0.67 3.76
N TRP A 46 -2.91 1.23 2.99
CA TRP A 46 -2.64 0.78 1.62
C TRP A 46 -2.06 -0.64 1.57
N ASP A 47 -1.23 -1.03 2.53
CA ASP A 47 -0.75 -2.41 2.64
C ASP A 47 -1.87 -3.40 2.93
N VAL A 48 -2.80 -3.06 3.83
CA VAL A 48 -3.99 -3.89 4.10
C VAL A 48 -4.81 -4.08 2.82
N LEU A 49 -5.00 -3.01 2.05
CA LEU A 49 -5.70 -3.10 0.76
C LEU A 49 -4.91 -3.94 -0.25
N ALA A 50 -3.58 -3.79 -0.35
CA ALA A 50 -2.76 -4.61 -1.22
C ALA A 50 -2.88 -6.11 -0.86
N ALA A 51 -2.84 -6.44 0.43
CA ALA A 51 -3.02 -7.81 0.92
C ALA A 51 -4.41 -8.37 0.59
N SER A 52 -5.48 -7.58 0.75
CA SER A 52 -6.84 -8.00 0.37
C SER A 52 -6.94 -8.34 -1.11
N TYR A 53 -6.32 -7.55 -1.99
CA TYR A 53 -6.33 -7.84 -3.43
C TYR A 53 -5.49 -9.07 -3.79
N ARG A 54 -4.37 -9.33 -3.10
CA ARG A 54 -3.63 -10.60 -3.27
C ARG A 54 -4.49 -11.81 -2.89
N ALA A 55 -5.19 -11.73 -1.76
CA ALA A 55 -6.12 -12.79 -1.36
C ALA A 55 -7.24 -13.03 -2.38
N SER A 56 -7.77 -11.96 -2.99
CA SER A 56 -8.74 -12.10 -4.09
C SER A 56 -8.14 -12.72 -5.35
N ALA A 57 -6.86 -12.46 -5.65
CA ALA A 57 -6.15 -13.10 -6.75
C ALA A 57 -6.01 -14.61 -6.52
N ASP A 58 -5.66 -15.02 -5.30
CA ASP A 58 -5.53 -16.43 -4.92
C ASP A 58 -6.87 -17.17 -5.02
N GLN A 59 -7.97 -16.51 -4.61
CA GLN A 59 -9.33 -17.06 -4.76
C GLN A 59 -9.75 -17.18 -6.23
N ALA A 60 -9.36 -16.23 -7.08
CA ALA A 60 -9.66 -16.27 -8.51
C ALA A 60 -8.84 -17.31 -9.29
N ASP A 61 -7.70 -17.75 -8.76
CA ASP A 61 -6.89 -18.85 -9.32
C ASP A 61 -7.46 -20.23 -8.97
N ALA A 62 -8.18 -20.33 -7.84
CA ALA A 62 -8.75 -21.57 -7.33
C ALA A 62 -10.13 -21.92 -7.89
N ALA A 63 -10.72 -21.06 -8.74
CA ALA A 63 -12.07 -21.18 -9.30
C ALA A 63 -12.05 -21.55 -10.79
#